data_AF-A0A7V5RYU8-F1
#
_entry.id   AF-A0A7V5RYU8-F1
#
_cell.length_a   1.000
_cell.length_b   1.000
_cell.length_c   1.000
_cell.angle_alpha   90.00
_cell.angle_beta   90.00
_cell.angle_gamma   90.00
#
_symmetry.space_group_name_H-M   'P 1'
#
loop_
_entity.id
_entity.type
_entity.pdbx_description
1 polymer ?
#
loop_
_entity_poly.entity_id
_entity_poly.type
_entity_poly.pdbx_seq_one_letter_code
_entity_poly.pdbx_strand_id
1 'polypeptide(L)'
;MTFHLWTVQKRNELQESLNLWLESMQARGLSPKTLRNYRDTVGRFVNFLESLNLTTLDAVNPPHVRRWLLHRQAQGVSSYELYNAYRQPHTFWRWCMREGLTENDPFAKVEKPKVPVKVKPVLTPDEVQALLRACEGTHWLRLRDRALILTALDTGARAHELLNLTVGDASRESILITGKGQKQRMVFLSSTTRVALHKYLKACPFPLQQDSPLWWGRYGALTLHGLLEVIQKVGKRAGLKGHLGAHIFRRSYATWCLRSGIDLETLRQLLGHSDFSSMKHYLNLVEADLKRAHQQHSPVNALLKQKRR
;
A
#
# COMPACT_ATOMS: atom_id res chain seq x y z
N MET A 1 -43.33 16.05 -48.63
CA MET A 1 -43.09 15.04 -47.57
C MET A 1 -41.60 14.88 -47.39
N THR A 2 -41.02 15.66 -46.49
CA THR A 2 -39.59 15.68 -46.17
C THR A 2 -39.32 14.61 -45.11
N PHE A 3 -38.67 13.51 -45.51
CA PHE A 3 -38.18 12.49 -44.59
C PHE A 3 -37.09 13.10 -43.71
N HIS A 4 -37.38 13.30 -42.43
CA HIS A 4 -36.36 13.53 -41.41
C HIS A 4 -35.55 12.24 -41.23
N LEU A 5 -34.31 12.27 -41.72
CA LEU A 5 -33.29 11.27 -41.41
C LEU A 5 -33.02 11.33 -39.90
N TRP A 6 -33.41 10.28 -39.18
CA TRP A 6 -32.94 10.05 -37.82
C TRP A 6 -31.44 9.78 -37.87
N THR A 7 -30.64 10.75 -37.44
CA THR A 7 -29.24 10.52 -37.08
C THR A 7 -29.20 9.51 -35.93
N VAL A 8 -28.96 8.24 -36.25
CA VAL A 8 -28.55 7.23 -35.27
C VAL A 8 -27.24 7.72 -34.68
N GLN A 9 -27.30 8.25 -33.46
CA GLN A 9 -26.12 8.57 -32.68
C GLN A 9 -25.31 7.27 -32.56
N LYS A 10 -24.16 7.18 -33.24
CA LYS A 10 -23.30 5.98 -33.22
C LYS A 10 -23.02 5.62 -31.76
N ARG A 11 -23.70 4.58 -31.27
CA ARG A 11 -23.45 4.03 -29.94
C ARG A 11 -22.00 3.59 -29.87
N ASN A 12 -21.30 4.07 -28.85
CA ASN A 12 -19.93 3.71 -28.62
C ASN A 12 -19.89 2.51 -27.68
N GLU A 13 -19.78 1.33 -28.27
CA GLU A 13 -19.81 0.04 -27.59
C GLU A 13 -18.72 -0.06 -26.50
N LEU A 14 -17.57 0.57 -26.70
CA LEU A 14 -16.49 0.59 -25.70
C LEU A 14 -16.92 1.33 -24.43
N GLN A 15 -17.57 2.49 -24.59
CA GLN A 15 -18.03 3.30 -23.47
C GLN A 15 -19.21 2.64 -22.74
N GLU A 16 -20.11 2.01 -23.48
CA GLU A 16 -21.21 1.21 -22.93
C GLU A 16 -20.67 0.02 -22.12
N SER A 17 -19.72 -0.72 -22.69
CA SER A 17 -19.05 -1.85 -22.03
C SER A 17 -18.33 -1.41 -20.75
N LEU A 18 -17.66 -0.26 -20.77
CA LEU A 18 -17.01 0.32 -19.60
C LEU A 18 -18.02 0.61 -18.48
N ASN A 19 -19.18 1.18 -18.82
CA ASN A 19 -20.23 1.47 -17.84
C ASN A 19 -20.77 0.19 -17.21
N LEU A 20 -21.12 -0.82 -18.03
CA LEU A 20 -21.58 -2.12 -17.55
C LEU A 20 -20.54 -2.81 -16.67
N TRP A 21 -19.26 -2.72 -17.04
CA TRP A 21 -18.18 -3.26 -16.21
C TRP A 21 -18.09 -2.58 -14.85
N LEU A 22 -18.18 -1.25 -14.81
CA LEU A 22 -18.14 -0.49 -13.56
C LEU A 22 -19.34 -0.81 -12.65
N GLU A 23 -20.53 -0.98 -13.23
CA GLU A 23 -21.73 -1.43 -12.52
C GLU A 23 -21.55 -2.84 -11.95
N SER A 24 -21.01 -3.78 -12.74
CA SER A 24 -20.66 -5.12 -12.27
C SER A 24 -19.63 -5.09 -11.13
N MET A 25 -18.63 -4.21 -11.21
CA MET A 25 -17.66 -4.02 -10.12
C MET A 25 -18.29 -3.44 -8.86
N GLN A 26 -19.26 -2.52 -9.01
CA GLN A 26 -20.00 -1.95 -7.89
C GLN A 26 -20.89 -2.99 -7.21
N ALA A 27 -21.62 -3.80 -7.99
CA ALA A 27 -22.43 -4.91 -7.49
C ALA A 27 -21.61 -5.94 -6.70
N ARG A 28 -20.32 -6.13 -7.07
CA ARG A 28 -19.36 -6.98 -6.33
C ARG A 28 -18.83 -6.35 -5.04
N GLY A 29 -19.29 -5.18 -4.64
CA GLY A 29 -18.89 -4.52 -3.40
C GLY A 29 -17.48 -3.93 -3.42
N LEU A 30 -16.93 -3.57 -4.59
CA LEU A 30 -15.65 -2.86 -4.65
C LEU A 30 -15.76 -1.49 -3.98
N SER A 31 -14.70 -1.08 -3.27
CA SER A 31 -14.73 0.20 -2.56
C SER A 31 -14.85 1.40 -3.53
N PRO A 32 -15.47 2.52 -3.11
CA PRO A 32 -15.62 3.71 -3.95
C PRO A 32 -14.28 4.22 -4.53
N LYS A 33 -13.18 4.09 -3.76
CA LYS A 33 -11.84 4.43 -4.24
C LYS A 33 -11.36 3.52 -5.37
N THR A 34 -11.65 2.22 -5.29
CA THR A 34 -11.26 1.26 -6.34
C THR A 34 -12.04 1.53 -7.62
N LEU A 35 -13.35 1.79 -7.50
CA LEU A 35 -14.21 2.15 -8.63
C LEU A 35 -13.74 3.43 -9.32
N ARG A 36 -13.40 4.49 -8.56
CA ARG A 36 -12.81 5.72 -9.13
C ARG A 36 -11.52 5.44 -9.87
N ASN A 37 -10.60 4.67 -9.27
CA ASN A 37 -9.33 4.33 -9.93
C ASN A 37 -9.54 3.56 -11.26
N TYR A 38 -10.50 2.62 -11.29
CA TYR A 38 -10.87 1.87 -12.49
C TYR A 38 -11.48 2.79 -13.55
N ARG A 39 -12.45 3.64 -13.17
CA ARG A 39 -13.06 4.62 -14.05
C ARG A 39 -12.00 5.52 -14.68
N ASP A 40 -11.09 6.06 -13.87
CA ASP A 40 -10.06 6.96 -14.36
C ASP A 40 -9.06 6.28 -15.29
N THR A 41 -8.60 5.08 -14.95
CA THR A 41 -7.54 4.40 -15.71
C THR A 41 -8.08 3.74 -16.97
N VAL A 42 -9.20 3.02 -16.87
CA VAL A 42 -9.81 2.34 -18.01
C VAL A 42 -10.55 3.33 -18.90
N GLY A 43 -11.17 4.36 -18.33
CA GLY A 43 -11.76 5.46 -19.10
C GLY A 43 -10.72 6.18 -19.97
N ARG A 44 -9.52 6.47 -19.45
CA ARG A 44 -8.45 7.04 -20.29
C ARG A 44 -8.03 6.11 -21.44
N PHE A 45 -8.07 4.79 -21.24
CA PHE A 45 -7.79 3.83 -22.29
C PHE A 45 -8.89 3.81 -23.36
N VAL A 46 -10.16 3.77 -22.93
CA VAL A 46 -11.31 3.85 -23.84
C VAL A 46 -11.28 5.15 -24.65
N ASN A 47 -11.13 6.30 -24.01
CA ASN A 47 -11.01 7.59 -24.69
C ASN A 47 -9.83 7.63 -25.67
N PHE A 48 -8.71 6.96 -25.36
CA PHE A 48 -7.59 6.83 -26.30
C PHE A 48 -7.97 6.00 -27.53
N LEU A 49 -8.66 4.87 -27.37
CA LEU A 49 -9.15 4.07 -28.49
C LEU A 49 -10.15 4.85 -29.35
N GLU A 50 -11.04 5.62 -28.73
CA GLU A 50 -11.97 6.51 -29.42
C GLU A 50 -11.25 7.57 -30.25
N SER A 51 -10.16 8.13 -29.73
CA SER A 51 -9.34 9.09 -30.47
C SER A 51 -8.68 8.49 -31.73
N LEU A 52 -8.61 7.16 -31.81
CA LEU A 52 -8.19 6.40 -33.00
C LEU A 52 -9.37 5.99 -33.89
N ASN A 53 -10.57 6.50 -33.64
CA ASN A 53 -11.84 6.12 -34.28
C ASN A 53 -12.24 4.64 -34.09
N LEU A 54 -11.80 4.02 -33.00
CA LEU A 54 -12.20 2.67 -32.62
C LEU A 54 -13.38 2.77 -31.65
N THR A 55 -14.53 2.23 -32.04
CA THR A 55 -15.79 2.33 -31.25
C THR A 55 -16.39 0.98 -30.87
N THR A 56 -15.82 -0.13 -31.33
CA THR A 56 -16.27 -1.51 -31.05
C THR A 56 -15.16 -2.35 -30.43
N LEU A 57 -15.51 -3.37 -29.63
CA LEU A 57 -14.52 -4.24 -28.99
C LEU A 57 -13.70 -5.02 -30.04
N ASP A 58 -14.34 -5.51 -31.09
CA ASP A 58 -13.69 -6.32 -32.13
C ASP A 58 -12.78 -5.52 -33.06
N ALA A 59 -12.91 -4.19 -33.12
CA ALA A 59 -11.99 -3.34 -33.87
C ALA A 59 -10.62 -3.17 -33.18
N VAL A 60 -10.52 -3.49 -31.88
CA VAL A 60 -9.30 -3.29 -31.10
C VAL A 60 -8.36 -4.48 -31.29
N ASN A 61 -7.06 -4.24 -31.50
CA ASN A 61 -6.10 -5.30 -31.75
C ASN A 61 -4.80 -5.04 -30.96
N PRO A 62 -3.86 -6.01 -30.90
CA PRO A 62 -2.62 -5.85 -30.14
C PRO A 62 -1.79 -4.59 -30.48
N PRO A 63 -1.67 -4.17 -31.76
CA PRO A 63 -1.09 -2.87 -32.10
C PRO A 63 -1.72 -1.67 -31.37
N HIS A 64 -3.04 -1.61 -31.21
CA HIS A 64 -3.71 -0.51 -30.51
C HIS A 64 -3.34 -0.45 -29.02
N VAL A 65 -3.25 -1.60 -28.35
CA VAL A 65 -2.80 -1.68 -26.96
C VAL A 65 -1.34 -1.26 -26.83
N ARG A 66 -0.46 -1.66 -27.77
CA ARG A 66 0.95 -1.19 -27.77
C ARG A 66 1.04 0.32 -27.96
N ARG A 67 0.25 0.90 -28.87
CA ARG A 67 0.17 2.37 -29.07
C ARG A 67 -0.30 3.09 -27.81
N TRP A 68 -1.27 2.53 -27.09
CA TRP A 68 -1.71 3.06 -25.80
C TRP A 68 -0.57 3.09 -24.77
N LEU A 69 0.18 1.99 -24.63
CA LEU A 69 1.30 1.94 -23.68
C LEU A 69 2.41 2.93 -24.06
N LEU A 70 2.72 3.06 -25.35
CA LEU A 70 3.67 4.07 -25.84
C LEU A 70 3.18 5.49 -25.57
N HIS A 71 1.89 5.77 -25.80
CA HIS A 71 1.29 7.06 -25.48
C HIS A 71 1.41 7.40 -23.99
N ARG A 72 1.13 6.43 -23.10
CA ARG A 72 1.32 6.60 -21.65
C ARG A 72 2.77 6.80 -21.26
N GLN A 73 3.69 6.09 -21.89
CA GLN A 73 5.12 6.26 -21.65
C GLN A 73 5.61 7.64 -22.10
N ALA A 74 5.13 8.15 -23.23
CA ALA A 74 5.45 9.49 -23.72
C ALA A 74 4.96 10.61 -22.78
N GLN A 75 3.94 10.35 -21.96
CA GLN A 75 3.47 11.25 -20.91
C GLN A 75 4.33 11.24 -19.64
N GLY A 76 5.45 10.51 -19.62
CA GLY A 76 6.39 10.50 -18.49
C GLY A 76 5.86 9.79 -17.24
N VAL A 77 4.88 8.89 -17.38
CA VAL A 77 4.31 8.15 -16.25
C VAL A 77 5.35 7.22 -15.62
N SER A 78 5.22 6.97 -14.32
CA SER A 78 6.10 6.02 -13.62
C SER A 78 5.89 4.58 -14.14
N SER A 79 6.89 3.70 -13.97
CA SER A 79 6.77 2.28 -14.36
C SER A 79 5.56 1.58 -13.72
N TYR A 80 5.18 1.99 -12.51
CA TYR A 80 4.01 1.47 -11.82
C TYR A 80 2.69 1.95 -12.46
N GLU A 81 2.62 3.21 -12.86
CA GLU A 81 1.47 3.75 -13.59
C GLU A 81 1.36 3.13 -14.98
N LEU A 82 2.47 2.90 -15.69
CA LEU A 82 2.49 2.19 -16.97
C LEU A 82 1.98 0.74 -16.83
N TYR A 83 2.43 0.04 -15.78
CA TYR A 83 1.92 -1.29 -15.47
C TYR A 83 0.41 -1.30 -15.18
N ASN A 84 -0.11 -0.30 -14.47
CA ASN A 84 -1.54 -0.17 -14.24
C ASN A 84 -2.32 0.19 -15.50
N ALA A 85 -1.73 0.99 -16.40
CA ALA A 85 -2.28 1.30 -17.70
C ALA A 85 -2.39 0.05 -18.61
N TYR A 86 -1.60 -1.00 -18.36
CA TYR A 86 -1.84 -2.32 -18.95
C TYR A 86 -2.87 -3.14 -18.16
N ARG A 87 -2.62 -3.31 -16.85
CA ARG A 87 -3.34 -4.30 -16.02
C ARG A 87 -4.83 -4.00 -15.89
N GLN A 88 -5.21 -2.74 -15.72
CA GLN A 88 -6.61 -2.38 -15.49
C GLN A 88 -7.44 -2.55 -16.77
N PRO A 89 -7.01 -2.00 -17.93
CA PRO A 89 -7.64 -2.31 -19.22
C PRO A 89 -7.72 -3.82 -19.53
N HIS A 90 -6.67 -4.58 -19.26
CA HIS A 90 -6.71 -6.04 -19.45
C HIS A 90 -7.76 -6.72 -18.55
N THR A 91 -7.95 -6.23 -17.32
CA THR A 91 -8.99 -6.76 -16.41
C THR A 91 -10.40 -6.44 -16.91
N PHE A 92 -10.60 -5.24 -17.46
CA PHE A 92 -11.82 -4.85 -18.16
C PHE A 92 -12.08 -5.75 -19.38
N TRP A 93 -11.07 -5.94 -20.23
CA TRP A 93 -11.21 -6.76 -21.43
C TRP A 93 -11.53 -8.23 -21.13
N ARG A 94 -10.87 -8.82 -20.13
CA ARG A 94 -11.20 -10.18 -19.68
C ARG A 94 -12.61 -10.30 -19.13
N TRP A 95 -13.16 -9.23 -18.57
CA TRP A 95 -14.56 -9.20 -18.19
C TRP A 95 -15.45 -9.19 -19.44
N CYS A 96 -15.19 -8.32 -20.42
CA CYS A 96 -15.95 -8.28 -21.68
C CYS A 96 -16.00 -9.66 -22.36
N MET A 97 -14.87 -10.36 -22.43
CA MET A 97 -14.83 -11.71 -22.99
C MET A 97 -15.65 -12.73 -22.19
N ARG A 98 -15.59 -12.66 -20.86
CA ARG A 98 -16.32 -13.59 -19.99
C ARG A 98 -17.83 -13.38 -20.04
N GLU A 99 -18.28 -12.13 -20.22
CA GLU A 99 -19.70 -11.81 -20.41
C GLU A 99 -20.17 -12.05 -21.86
N GLY A 100 -19.30 -12.55 -22.75
CA GLY A 100 -19.64 -12.85 -24.13
C GLY A 100 -19.79 -11.63 -25.04
N LEU A 101 -19.27 -10.47 -24.64
CA LEU A 101 -19.35 -9.24 -25.44
C LEU A 101 -18.38 -9.25 -26.64
N THR A 102 -17.32 -10.06 -26.58
CA THR A 102 -16.32 -10.22 -27.65
C THR A 102 -15.52 -11.50 -27.42
N GLU A 103 -15.06 -12.14 -28.49
CA GLU A 103 -14.08 -13.24 -28.41
C GLU A 103 -12.64 -12.77 -28.66
N ASN A 104 -12.48 -11.51 -29.07
CA ASN A 104 -11.20 -10.94 -29.44
C ASN A 104 -10.40 -10.48 -28.20
N ASP A 105 -9.19 -11.04 -28.03
CA ASP A 105 -8.24 -10.64 -27.00
C ASP A 105 -7.11 -9.77 -27.59
N PRO A 106 -7.20 -8.43 -27.51
CA PRO A 106 -6.14 -7.54 -27.97
C PRO A 106 -4.93 -7.52 -27.03
N PHE A 107 -5.00 -8.15 -25.86
CA PHE A 107 -3.87 -8.24 -24.91
C PHE A 107 -3.05 -9.51 -25.10
N ALA A 108 -3.56 -10.54 -25.78
CA ALA A 108 -2.93 -11.86 -25.92
C ALA A 108 -1.47 -11.82 -26.39
N LYS A 109 -1.13 -10.90 -27.31
CA LYS A 109 0.21 -10.75 -27.89
C LYS A 109 0.99 -9.54 -27.35
N VAL A 110 0.51 -8.92 -26.27
CA VAL A 110 1.11 -7.70 -25.71
C VAL A 110 1.89 -8.05 -24.45
N GLU A 111 3.20 -7.80 -24.50
CA GLU A 111 4.05 -7.95 -23.33
C GLU A 111 3.63 -6.98 -22.23
N LYS A 112 3.51 -7.53 -21.02
CA LYS A 112 3.18 -6.76 -19.84
C LYS A 112 4.36 -5.85 -19.47
N PRO A 113 4.12 -4.54 -19.21
CA PRO A 113 5.17 -3.65 -18.73
C PRO A 113 5.86 -4.21 -17.48
N LYS A 114 7.20 -4.19 -17.46
CA LYS A 114 7.96 -4.62 -16.28
C LYS A 114 7.96 -3.50 -15.25
N VAL A 115 7.57 -3.82 -14.02
CA VAL A 115 7.80 -2.94 -12.87
C VAL A 115 9.12 -3.38 -12.24
N PRO A 116 10.18 -2.55 -12.27
CA PRO A 116 11.41 -2.87 -11.55
C PRO A 116 11.05 -3.09 -10.08
N VAL A 117 11.52 -4.18 -9.49
CA VAL A 117 11.35 -4.43 -8.06
C VAL A 117 12.22 -3.42 -7.32
N LYS A 118 11.68 -2.25 -7.04
CA LYS A 118 12.31 -1.31 -6.12
C LYS A 118 12.18 -1.89 -4.72
N VAL A 119 13.31 -2.30 -4.15
CA VAL A 119 13.40 -2.59 -2.71
C VAL A 119 12.97 -1.32 -1.98
N LYS A 120 11.80 -1.37 -1.33
CA LYS A 120 11.31 -0.23 -0.58
C LYS A 120 12.14 -0.14 0.71
N PRO A 121 12.68 1.04 1.06
CA PRO A 121 13.53 1.18 2.22
C PRO A 121 12.77 0.83 3.51
N VAL A 122 13.46 0.21 4.45
CA VAL A 122 13.05 0.05 5.84
C VAL A 122 13.83 1.05 6.69
N LEU A 123 13.31 1.36 7.89
CA LEU A 123 14.06 2.17 8.85
C LEU A 123 15.31 1.42 9.28
N THR A 124 16.39 2.15 9.47
CA THR A 124 17.58 1.67 10.18
C THR A 124 17.42 1.90 11.69
N PRO A 125 18.22 1.20 12.53
CA PRO A 125 18.24 1.47 13.97
C PRO A 125 18.53 2.94 14.31
N ASP A 126 19.46 3.58 13.59
CA ASP A 126 19.83 4.98 13.80
C ASP A 126 18.69 5.94 13.44
N GLU A 127 17.96 5.67 12.35
CA GLU A 127 16.78 6.45 11.98
C GLU A 127 15.67 6.31 13.03
N VAL A 128 15.46 5.12 13.61
CA VAL A 128 14.52 4.94 14.72
C VAL A 128 14.96 5.70 15.95
N GLN A 129 16.26 5.65 16.32
CA GLN A 129 16.77 6.45 17.43
C GLN A 129 16.57 7.95 17.18
N ALA A 130 16.81 8.43 15.96
CA ALA A 130 16.57 9.82 15.58
C ALA A 130 15.09 10.21 15.69
N LEU A 131 14.17 9.34 15.26
CA LEU A 131 12.72 9.54 15.43
C LEU A 131 12.33 9.63 16.91
N LEU A 132 12.86 8.73 17.74
CA LEU A 132 12.56 8.71 19.17
C LEU A 132 13.13 9.93 19.89
N ARG A 133 14.35 10.38 19.55
CA ARG A 133 14.95 11.63 20.04
C ARG A 133 14.14 12.84 19.61
N ALA A 134 13.65 12.87 18.37
CA ALA A 134 12.79 13.94 17.87
C ALA A 134 11.42 14.03 18.56
N CYS A 135 11.06 13.03 19.37
CA CYS A 135 9.85 13.02 20.21
C CYS A 135 10.15 13.30 21.68
N GLU A 136 11.39 13.63 22.06
CA GLU A 136 11.72 14.00 23.45
C GLU A 136 11.04 15.31 23.86
N GLY A 137 10.78 15.42 25.16
CA GLY A 137 10.07 16.54 25.77
C GLY A 137 8.92 16.09 26.68
N THR A 138 8.51 16.98 27.57
CA THR A 138 7.45 16.74 28.56
C THR A 138 6.06 17.13 28.07
N HIS A 139 5.97 17.96 27.02
CA HIS A 139 4.70 18.37 26.45
C HIS A 139 3.93 17.16 25.90
N TRP A 140 2.63 17.08 26.18
CA TRP A 140 1.80 15.91 25.86
C TRP A 140 1.82 15.51 24.37
N LEU A 141 1.92 16.48 23.45
CA LEU A 141 2.10 16.19 22.01
C LEU A 141 3.41 15.45 21.69
N ARG A 142 4.50 15.71 22.42
CA ARG A 142 5.77 14.98 22.25
C ARG A 142 5.66 13.56 22.77
N LEU A 143 5.00 13.39 23.92
CA LEU A 143 4.69 12.08 24.48
C LEU A 143 3.78 11.26 23.54
N ARG A 144 2.74 11.90 22.97
CA ARG A 144 1.89 11.31 21.93
C ARG A 144 2.70 10.85 20.73
N ASP A 145 3.55 11.72 20.20
CA ASP A 145 4.36 11.42 19.03
C ASP A 145 5.27 10.20 19.30
N ARG A 146 5.89 10.15 20.49
CA ARG A 146 6.71 9.01 20.92
C ARG A 146 5.88 7.72 20.99
N ALA A 147 4.73 7.77 21.65
CA ALA A 147 3.83 6.63 21.78
C ALA A 147 3.36 6.12 20.42
N LEU A 148 2.98 7.02 19.50
CA LEU A 148 2.54 6.65 18.14
C LEU A 148 3.64 5.93 17.35
N ILE A 149 4.87 6.43 17.40
CA ILE A 149 6.01 5.81 16.71
C ILE A 149 6.31 4.42 17.26
N LEU A 150 6.33 4.27 18.59
CA LEU A 150 6.56 2.99 19.25
C LEU A 150 5.44 1.99 18.91
N THR A 151 4.17 2.39 19.04
CA THR A 151 3.03 1.53 18.69
C THR A 151 3.08 1.10 17.21
N ALA A 152 3.45 1.99 16.30
CA ALA A 152 3.58 1.65 14.88
C ALA A 152 4.72 0.64 14.61
N LEU A 153 5.84 0.75 15.36
CA LEU A 153 6.96 -0.17 15.26
C LEU A 153 6.66 -1.54 15.88
N ASP A 154 5.99 -1.59 17.02
CA ASP A 154 5.75 -2.82 17.80
C ASP A 154 4.67 -3.71 17.18
N THR A 155 3.69 -3.10 16.53
CA THR A 155 2.51 -3.80 16.00
C THR A 155 2.55 -4.01 14.49
N GLY A 156 3.38 -3.24 13.78
CA GLY A 156 3.34 -3.14 12.32
C GLY A 156 1.95 -2.76 11.76
N ALA A 157 1.08 -2.13 12.54
CA ALA A 157 -0.29 -1.82 12.15
C ALA A 157 -0.36 -0.81 10.98
N ARG A 158 -1.44 -0.90 10.19
CA ARG A 158 -1.74 0.07 9.12
C ARG A 158 -2.18 1.40 9.74
N ALA A 159 -2.05 2.52 9.02
CA ALA A 159 -2.44 3.83 9.52
C ALA A 159 -3.90 3.90 10.03
N HIS A 160 -4.83 3.29 9.30
CA HIS A 160 -6.24 3.19 9.72
C HIS A 160 -6.41 2.34 10.98
N GLU A 161 -5.61 1.27 11.11
CA GLU A 161 -5.69 0.38 12.27
C GLU A 161 -5.16 1.07 13.52
N LEU A 162 -4.05 1.81 13.38
CA LEU A 162 -3.53 2.68 14.43
C LEU A 162 -4.56 3.72 14.83
N LEU A 163 -5.18 4.40 13.86
CA LEU A 163 -6.17 5.45 14.10
C LEU A 163 -7.35 4.95 14.95
N ASN A 164 -7.82 3.73 14.68
CA ASN A 164 -9.00 3.15 15.33
C ASN A 164 -8.72 2.55 16.71
N LEU A 165 -7.49 2.62 17.21
CA LEU A 165 -7.18 2.20 18.58
C LEU A 165 -7.90 3.11 19.59
N THR A 166 -8.33 2.53 20.69
CA THR A 166 -8.98 3.22 21.80
C THR A 166 -8.04 3.36 23.00
N VAL A 167 -8.41 4.22 23.94
CA VAL A 167 -7.69 4.35 25.22
C VAL A 167 -7.65 3.00 25.98
N GLY A 168 -8.73 2.22 25.91
CA GLY A 168 -8.82 0.92 26.58
C GLY A 168 -7.96 -0.17 25.96
N ASP A 169 -7.51 -0.01 24.71
CA ASP A 169 -6.52 -0.89 24.10
C ASP A 169 -5.11 -0.62 24.65
N ALA A 170 -4.81 0.62 25.02
CA ALA A 170 -3.46 1.05 25.41
C ALA A 170 -2.99 0.50 26.77
N SER A 171 -3.91 0.03 27.60
CA SER A 171 -3.60 -0.62 28.89
C SER A 171 -3.32 -2.11 28.77
N ARG A 172 -3.63 -2.73 27.62
CA ARG A 172 -3.55 -4.18 27.41
C ARG A 172 -2.19 -4.57 26.86
N GLU A 173 -1.76 -5.78 27.16
CA GLU A 173 -0.57 -6.39 26.53
C GLU A 173 -0.85 -6.82 25.09
N SER A 174 -2.07 -7.27 24.84
CA SER A 174 -2.53 -7.72 23.52
C SER A 174 -3.73 -6.90 23.05
N ILE A 175 -3.71 -6.45 21.80
CA ILE A 175 -4.76 -5.66 21.17
C ILE A 175 -5.34 -6.42 19.98
N LEU A 176 -6.67 -6.47 19.90
CA LEU A 176 -7.37 -6.99 18.75
C LEU A 176 -7.56 -5.89 17.71
N ILE A 177 -6.86 -6.00 16.58
CA ILE A 177 -6.96 -5.04 15.47
C ILE A 177 -7.89 -5.59 14.38
N THR A 178 -8.89 -4.80 14.01
CA THR A 178 -9.76 -5.07 12.86
C THR A 178 -9.21 -4.42 11.59
N GLY A 179 -8.81 -5.25 10.63
CA GLY A 179 -8.31 -4.83 9.32
C GLY A 179 -9.39 -4.76 8.24
N LYS A 180 -8.95 -4.61 6.99
CA LYS A 180 -9.84 -4.57 5.82
C LYS A 180 -10.66 -5.87 5.72
N GLY A 181 -11.97 -5.73 5.50
CA GLY A 181 -12.90 -6.86 5.35
C GLY A 181 -13.27 -7.51 6.68
N GLN A 182 -13.28 -6.73 7.78
CA GLN A 182 -13.62 -7.18 9.13
C GLN A 182 -12.73 -8.30 9.68
N LYS A 183 -11.55 -8.53 9.09
CA LYS A 183 -10.60 -9.52 9.56
C LYS A 183 -9.90 -9.02 10.80
N GLN A 184 -10.03 -9.74 11.90
CA GLN A 184 -9.38 -9.43 13.16
C GLN A 184 -8.05 -10.16 13.29
N ARG A 185 -7.10 -9.56 14.00
CA ARG A 185 -5.85 -10.21 14.42
C ARG A 185 -5.37 -9.66 15.75
N MET A 186 -4.69 -10.49 16.51
CA MET A 186 -4.02 -10.04 17.72
C MET A 186 -2.66 -9.42 17.38
N VAL A 187 -2.34 -8.32 18.05
CA VAL A 187 -0.98 -7.74 18.08
C VAL A 187 -0.58 -7.52 19.53
N PHE A 188 0.72 -7.39 19.78
CA PHE A 188 1.27 -7.27 21.13
C PHE A 188 1.98 -5.93 21.31
N LEU A 189 1.94 -5.42 22.53
CA LEU A 189 2.65 -4.21 22.95
C LEU A 189 3.71 -4.58 23.98
N SER A 190 4.97 -4.28 23.66
CA SER A 190 6.08 -4.35 24.61
C SER A 190 5.82 -3.44 25.82
N SER A 191 6.49 -3.76 26.93
CA SER A 191 6.47 -2.94 28.14
C SER A 191 6.89 -1.49 27.85
N THR A 192 7.88 -1.28 26.98
CA THR A 192 8.34 0.06 26.57
C THR A 192 7.25 0.85 25.86
N THR A 193 6.51 0.23 24.94
CA THR A 193 5.41 0.89 24.23
C THR A 193 4.26 1.22 25.18
N ARG A 194 3.89 0.30 26.07
CA ARG A 194 2.84 0.53 27.09
C ARG A 194 3.19 1.67 28.04
N VAL A 195 4.45 1.76 28.49
CA VAL A 195 4.91 2.88 29.31
C VAL A 195 4.80 4.22 28.56
N ALA A 196 5.17 4.26 27.27
CA ALA A 196 5.05 5.48 26.47
C ALA A 196 3.58 5.91 26.28
N LEU A 197 2.69 4.94 26.01
CA LEU A 197 1.25 5.17 25.92
C LEU A 197 0.69 5.72 27.24
N HIS A 198 1.03 5.10 28.37
CA HIS A 198 0.58 5.55 29.68
C HIS A 198 1.05 6.98 30.00
N LYS A 199 2.32 7.31 29.72
CA LYS A 199 2.85 8.68 29.89
C LYS A 199 2.09 9.69 29.04
N TYR A 200 1.80 9.36 27.79
CA TYR A 200 1.00 10.20 26.90
C TYR A 200 -0.41 10.41 27.43
N LEU A 201 -1.12 9.33 27.78
CA LEU A 201 -2.50 9.40 28.27
C LEU A 201 -2.61 10.22 29.56
N LYS A 202 -1.66 10.06 30.48
CA LYS A 202 -1.60 10.84 31.73
C LYS A 202 -1.40 12.34 31.50
N ALA A 203 -0.67 12.73 30.45
CA ALA A 203 -0.40 14.12 30.12
C ALA A 203 -1.43 14.74 29.16
N CYS A 204 -2.30 13.93 28.56
CA CYS A 204 -3.29 14.38 27.59
C CYS A 204 -4.33 15.27 28.30
N PRO A 205 -4.59 16.50 27.80
CA PRO A 205 -5.49 17.44 28.48
C PRO A 205 -6.98 17.16 28.21
N PHE A 206 -7.31 16.20 27.35
CA PHE A 206 -8.69 15.86 27.01
C PHE A 206 -9.27 14.85 28.02
N PRO A 207 -10.60 14.84 28.22
CA PRO A 207 -11.24 13.80 29.02
C PRO A 207 -11.15 12.45 28.28
N LEU A 208 -10.47 11.48 28.89
CA LEU A 208 -10.23 10.17 28.27
C LEU A 208 -11.06 9.09 28.98
N GLN A 209 -11.97 8.47 28.23
CA GLN A 209 -12.71 7.27 28.62
C GLN A 209 -12.17 6.05 27.87
N GLN A 210 -12.53 4.83 28.27
CA GLN A 210 -11.98 3.60 27.68
C GLN A 210 -12.26 3.48 26.17
N ASP A 211 -13.43 3.91 25.73
CA ASP A 211 -13.89 3.90 24.33
C ASP A 211 -13.44 5.13 23.53
N SER A 212 -12.82 6.12 24.19
CA SER A 212 -12.30 7.31 23.51
C SER A 212 -11.22 6.94 22.50
N PRO A 213 -11.10 7.67 21.37
CA PRO A 213 -9.99 7.51 20.44
C PRO A 213 -8.64 7.64 21.16
N LEU A 214 -7.67 6.82 20.79
CA LEU A 214 -6.35 6.86 21.43
C LEU A 214 -5.57 8.13 21.07
N TRP A 215 -5.66 8.58 19.81
CA TRP A 215 -4.77 9.63 19.29
C TRP A 215 -5.46 10.99 19.20
N TRP A 216 -4.94 11.96 19.95
CA TRP A 216 -5.47 13.33 20.00
C TRP A 216 -4.49 14.35 19.43
N GLY A 217 -5.04 15.36 18.76
CA GLY A 217 -4.35 16.57 18.31
C GLY A 217 -4.76 17.78 19.14
N ARG A 218 -4.18 18.94 18.83
CA ARG A 218 -4.45 20.20 19.56
C ARG A 218 -5.94 20.56 19.62
N TYR A 219 -6.71 20.15 18.61
CA TYR A 219 -8.11 20.54 18.43
C TYR A 219 -9.10 19.38 18.61
N GLY A 220 -8.66 18.21 19.10
CA GLY A 220 -9.52 17.03 19.25
C GLY A 220 -8.91 15.76 18.70
N ALA A 221 -9.69 14.69 18.61
CA ALA A 221 -9.26 13.40 18.07
C ALA A 221 -8.66 13.54 16.65
N LEU A 222 -7.58 12.82 16.37
CA LEU A 222 -6.95 12.88 15.07
C LEU A 222 -7.84 12.26 13.99
N THR A 223 -7.77 12.83 12.79
CA THR A 223 -8.21 12.16 11.57
C THR A 223 -7.09 11.29 11.01
N LEU A 224 -7.38 10.43 10.02
CA LEU A 224 -6.34 9.68 9.31
C LEU A 224 -5.27 10.60 8.72
N HIS A 225 -5.68 11.74 8.16
CA HIS A 225 -4.77 12.74 7.64
C HIS A 225 -3.91 13.33 8.75
N GLY A 226 -4.51 13.71 9.89
CA GLY A 226 -3.80 14.23 11.04
C GLY A 226 -2.76 13.25 11.60
N LEU A 227 -3.09 11.97 11.70
CA LEU A 227 -2.13 10.93 12.13
C LEU A 227 -0.93 10.82 11.16
N LEU A 228 -1.18 10.85 9.85
CA LEU A 228 -0.11 10.82 8.84
C LEU A 228 0.73 12.10 8.86
N GLU A 229 0.14 13.26 9.11
CA GLU A 229 0.89 14.50 9.31
C GLU A 229 1.79 14.43 10.54
N VAL A 230 1.31 13.85 11.65
CA VAL A 230 2.13 13.68 12.85
C VAL A 230 3.37 12.87 12.53
N ILE A 231 3.21 11.72 11.89
CA ILE A 231 4.34 10.87 11.46
C ILE A 231 5.32 11.67 10.59
N GLN A 232 4.82 12.43 9.61
CA GLN A 232 5.68 13.27 8.77
C GLN A 232 6.41 14.36 9.57
N LYS A 233 5.71 15.04 10.50
CA LYS A 233 6.29 16.08 11.35
C LYS A 233 7.40 15.50 12.22
N VAL A 234 7.22 14.31 12.79
CA VAL A 234 8.28 13.60 13.53
C VAL A 234 9.47 13.30 12.61
N GLY A 235 9.23 12.74 11.42
CA GLY A 235 10.29 12.45 10.45
C GLY A 235 11.10 13.68 10.05
N LYS A 236 10.44 14.82 9.81
CA LYS A 236 11.10 16.10 9.52
C LYS A 236 11.95 16.58 10.69
N ARG A 237 11.43 16.51 11.93
CA ARG A 237 12.19 16.88 13.14
C ARG A 237 13.40 15.97 13.38
N ALA A 238 13.31 14.71 12.97
CA ALA A 238 14.41 13.75 13.03
C ALA A 238 15.47 13.91 11.92
N GLY A 239 15.27 14.86 10.99
CA GLY A 239 16.20 15.07 9.87
C GLY A 239 16.13 14.00 8.79
N LEU A 240 15.07 13.18 8.75
CA LEU A 240 14.92 12.14 7.74
C LEU A 240 14.54 12.75 6.39
N LYS A 241 15.24 12.33 5.33
CA LYS A 241 14.96 12.76 3.96
C LYS A 241 13.77 11.99 3.39
N GLY A 242 12.82 12.72 2.79
CA GLY A 242 11.67 12.15 2.10
C GLY A 242 10.41 12.02 2.96
N HIS A 243 9.37 11.42 2.39
CA HIS A 243 8.06 11.34 3.01
C HIS A 243 7.95 10.09 3.91
N LEU A 244 7.97 10.31 5.23
CA LEU A 244 7.75 9.26 6.21
C LEU A 244 6.25 8.96 6.32
N GLY A 245 5.83 7.76 5.94
CA GLY A 245 4.44 7.30 6.06
C GLY A 245 4.34 6.00 6.84
N ALA A 246 3.16 5.69 7.38
CA ALA A 246 2.91 4.52 8.24
C ALA A 246 3.42 3.18 7.65
N HIS A 247 3.42 3.04 6.32
CA HIS A 247 3.91 1.83 5.66
C HIS A 247 5.39 1.52 5.94
N ILE A 248 6.25 2.52 6.18
CA ILE A 248 7.66 2.24 6.46
C ILE A 248 7.85 1.52 7.79
N PHE A 249 7.07 1.87 8.82
CA PHE A 249 7.09 1.20 10.12
C PHE A 249 6.68 -0.26 9.99
N ARG A 250 5.56 -0.53 9.29
CA ARG A 250 5.11 -1.89 9.01
C ARG A 250 6.14 -2.73 8.24
N ARG A 251 6.81 -2.16 7.24
CA ARG A 251 7.87 -2.86 6.51
C ARG A 251 9.07 -3.16 7.41
N SER A 252 9.43 -2.20 8.25
CA SER A 252 10.55 -2.33 9.20
C SER A 252 10.25 -3.42 10.22
N TYR A 253 9.06 -3.38 10.84
CA TYR A 253 8.55 -4.45 11.71
C TYR A 253 8.63 -5.82 11.02
N ALA A 254 8.05 -5.98 9.84
CA ALA A 254 8.05 -7.26 9.13
C ALA A 254 9.47 -7.78 8.84
N THR A 255 10.35 -6.90 8.37
CA THR A 255 11.73 -7.27 8.03
C THR A 255 12.53 -7.62 9.28
N TRP A 256 12.36 -6.87 10.37
CA TRP A 256 13.06 -7.09 11.63
C TRP A 256 12.56 -8.35 12.34
N CYS A 257 11.26 -8.62 12.34
CA CYS A 257 10.71 -9.88 12.85
C CYS A 257 11.33 -11.09 12.15
N LEU A 258 11.40 -11.10 10.82
CA LEU A 258 12.05 -12.18 10.08
C LEU A 258 13.54 -12.30 10.41
N ARG A 259 14.26 -11.16 10.49
CA ARG A 259 15.69 -11.15 10.85
C ARG A 259 15.94 -11.66 12.27
N SER A 260 15.00 -11.41 13.18
CA SER A 260 15.04 -11.91 14.56
C SER A 260 14.57 -13.37 14.69
N GLY A 261 14.23 -14.04 13.58
CA GLY A 261 13.91 -15.47 13.57
C GLY A 261 12.43 -15.82 13.71
N ILE A 262 11.51 -14.84 13.63
CA ILE A 262 10.07 -15.16 13.55
C ILE A 262 9.80 -15.84 12.20
N ASP A 263 9.11 -16.98 12.24
CA ASP A 263 8.77 -17.71 11.02
C ASP A 263 7.74 -16.96 10.16
N LEU A 264 7.70 -17.30 8.87
CA LEU A 264 6.90 -16.59 7.89
C LEU A 264 5.39 -16.67 8.16
N GLU A 265 4.91 -17.79 8.72
CA GLU A 265 3.50 -18.02 9.00
C GLU A 265 3.04 -17.22 10.22
N THR A 266 3.81 -17.25 11.30
CA THR A 266 3.57 -16.40 12.48
C THR A 266 3.56 -14.92 12.10
N LEU A 267 4.53 -14.47 11.30
CA LEU A 267 4.54 -13.08 10.85
C LEU A 267 3.34 -12.74 9.95
N ARG A 268 2.91 -13.65 9.07
CA ARG A 268 1.72 -13.47 8.23
C ARG A 268 0.47 -13.24 9.09
N GLN A 269 0.33 -13.99 10.18
CA GLN A 269 -0.77 -13.84 11.14
C GLN A 269 -0.70 -12.50 11.88
N LEU A 270 0.47 -12.12 12.42
CA LEU A 270 0.69 -10.83 13.10
C LEU A 270 0.41 -9.62 12.19
N LEU A 271 0.71 -9.75 10.90
CA LEU A 271 0.41 -8.72 9.91
C LEU A 271 -1.04 -8.78 9.41
N GLY A 272 -1.76 -9.88 9.56
CA GLY A 272 -3.11 -10.07 9.01
C GLY A 272 -3.12 -10.05 7.49
N HIS A 273 -2.17 -10.75 6.87
CA HIS A 273 -2.14 -10.95 5.43
C HIS A 273 -2.95 -12.20 5.06
N SER A 274 -3.89 -12.05 4.13
CA SER A 274 -4.69 -13.16 3.60
C SER A 274 -3.90 -14.08 2.67
N ASP A 275 -2.80 -13.58 2.10
CA ASP A 275 -1.92 -14.32 1.20
C ASP A 275 -0.45 -13.99 1.48
N PHE A 276 0.44 -14.85 0.98
CA PHE A 276 1.88 -14.64 1.04
C PHE A 276 2.42 -13.73 -0.05
N SER A 277 1.59 -13.26 -1.00
CA SER A 277 2.04 -12.43 -2.12
C SER A 277 2.68 -11.14 -1.61
N SER A 278 2.08 -10.55 -0.58
CA SER A 278 2.64 -9.38 0.12
C SER A 278 3.87 -9.70 0.99
N MET A 279 4.10 -10.96 1.33
CA MET A 279 5.22 -11.43 2.16
C MET A 279 6.48 -11.73 1.36
N LYS A 280 6.35 -12.15 0.09
CA LYS A 280 7.49 -12.45 -0.81
C LYS A 280 8.52 -11.33 -0.86
N HIS A 281 8.07 -10.08 -0.85
CA HIS A 281 8.98 -8.93 -0.87
C HIS A 281 9.84 -8.82 0.39
N TYR A 282 9.36 -9.26 1.56
CA TYR A 282 10.14 -9.26 2.80
C TYR A 282 11.13 -10.42 2.83
N LEU A 283 10.72 -11.60 2.32
CA LEU A 283 11.62 -12.74 2.21
C LEU A 283 12.82 -12.45 1.32
N ASN A 284 12.61 -11.84 0.15
CA ASN A 284 13.70 -11.45 -0.76
C ASN A 284 14.72 -10.50 -0.10
N LEU A 285 14.28 -9.66 0.85
CA LEU A 285 15.18 -8.77 1.59
C LEU A 285 16.09 -9.55 2.54
N VAL A 286 15.51 -10.50 3.28
CA VAL A 286 16.25 -11.35 4.22
C VAL A 286 17.20 -12.28 3.47
N GLU A 287 16.77 -12.86 2.34
CA GLU A 287 17.65 -13.67 1.48
C GLU A 287 18.82 -12.87 0.92
N ALA A 288 18.60 -11.60 0.52
CA ALA A 288 19.67 -10.72 0.08
C ALA A 288 20.66 -10.39 1.21
N ASP A 289 20.20 -10.30 2.46
CA ASP A 289 21.05 -10.15 3.64
C ASP A 289 21.87 -11.42 3.90
N LEU A 290 21.22 -12.59 3.91
CA LEU A 290 21.86 -13.89 4.10
C LEU A 290 22.93 -14.17 3.05
N LYS A 291 22.63 -13.87 1.79
CA LYS A 291 23.59 -14.01 0.69
C LYS A 291 24.80 -13.11 0.89
N ARG A 292 24.61 -11.86 1.30
CA ARG A 292 25.71 -10.93 1.61
C ARG A 292 26.55 -11.39 2.79
N ALA A 293 25.91 -11.81 3.88
CA ALA A 293 26.59 -12.32 5.07
C ALA A 293 27.41 -13.59 4.74
N HIS A 294 26.85 -14.53 3.98
CA HIS A 294 27.57 -15.71 3.52
C HIS A 294 28.73 -15.34 2.60
N GLN A 295 28.57 -14.39 1.69
CA GLN A 295 29.68 -13.94 0.84
C GLN A 295 30.84 -13.33 1.65
N GLN A 296 30.53 -12.58 2.71
CA GLN A 296 31.52 -11.94 3.59
C GLN A 296 32.21 -12.93 4.54
N HIS A 297 31.46 -13.91 5.06
CA HIS A 297 31.91 -14.84 6.10
C HIS A 297 31.96 -16.30 5.63
N SER A 298 32.02 -16.54 4.31
CA SER A 298 32.06 -17.89 3.76
C SER A 298 33.30 -18.62 4.30
N PRO A 299 33.14 -19.80 4.93
CA PRO A 299 34.26 -20.56 5.47
C PRO A 299 35.28 -20.92 4.39
N VAL A 300 34.81 -21.22 3.16
CA VAL A 300 35.67 -21.50 2.01
C VAL A 300 36.46 -20.25 1.59
N ASN A 301 35.81 -19.09 1.50
CA ASN A 301 36.49 -17.84 1.16
C ASN A 301 37.52 -17.44 2.22
N ALA A 302 37.23 -17.68 3.50
CA ALA A 302 38.15 -17.41 4.61
C ALA A 302 39.41 -18.29 4.53
N LEU A 303 39.23 -19.60 4.29
CA LEU A 303 40.33 -20.56 4.11
C LEU A 303 41.22 -20.21 2.90
N LEU A 304 40.63 -19.82 1.78
CA LEU A 304 41.38 -19.44 0.57
C LEU A 304 42.16 -18.13 0.73
N LYS A 305 41.68 -17.18 1.55
CA LYS A 305 42.42 -15.95 1.89
C LYS A 305 43.63 -16.22 2.79
N GLN A 306 43.56 -17.22 3.67
CA GLN A 306 44.68 -17.60 4.53
C GLN A 306 45.83 -18.24 3.74
N LYS A 307 45.55 -18.99 2.67
CA LYS A 307 46.59 -19.58 1.80
C LYS A 307 47.31 -18.58 0.88
N ARG A 308 46.85 -17.33 0.80
CA ARG A 308 47.41 -16.26 -0.05
C ARG A 308 48.24 -15.23 0.73
N ARG A 309 48.38 -15.41 2.05
CA ARG A 309 49.30 -14.67 2.91
C ARG A 309 50.45 -15.58 3.29
#